data_AF-A0A372QS84-F1
#
_entry.id   AF-A0A372QS84-F1
#
_cell.length_a   1.000
_cell.length_b   1.000
_cell.length_c   1.000
_cell.angle_alpha   90.00
_cell.angle_beta   90.00
_cell.angle_gamma   90.00
#
_symmetry.space_group_name_H-M   'P 1'
#
loop_
_entity.id
_entity.type
_entity.pdbx_description
1 polymer ?
#
loop_
_entity_poly.entity_id
_entity_poly.type
_entity_poly.pdbx_seq_one_letter_code
_entity_poly.pdbx_strand_id
1 'polypeptide(L)'
;MSKVQVKIGLKRDLHSGNILYSVLNDAWDISDLGFCGPADKLSTCKYGNLPYIAPEVINGKEYTFKSDIYSIAMLMWEISSGQPPFINYEHDCNLAINIINGMRPKIISEIPSEYKNLMEQCWDADPLKRPGINTFKKKMNEIMSYYQNKPNELPQLKIKTNNVTNNNISSRLFTSKIHKFENLPEPKNATEDEDEVYNNPNLHSEEQDEFEIPDDGF
;
A
#
# COMPACT_ATOMS: atom_id res chain seq x y z
N MET A 1 -19.87 -8.81 32.95
CA MET A 1 -18.70 -8.34 32.16
C MET A 1 -19.17 -7.96 30.77
N SER A 2 -19.31 -6.67 30.51
CA SER A 2 -19.56 -6.14 29.18
C SER A 2 -18.33 -6.44 28.31
N LYS A 3 -18.49 -7.34 27.32
CA LYS A 3 -17.50 -7.47 26.25
C LYS A 3 -17.49 -6.14 25.52
N VAL A 4 -16.46 -5.33 25.74
CA VAL A 4 -16.13 -4.23 24.84
C VAL A 4 -15.81 -4.88 23.51
N GLN A 5 -16.80 -4.92 22.63
CA GLN A 5 -16.61 -5.33 21.26
C GLN A 5 -15.81 -4.18 20.63
N VAL A 6 -14.49 -4.35 20.56
CA VAL A 6 -13.62 -3.45 19.81
C VAL A 6 -14.10 -3.52 18.37
N LYS A 7 -14.95 -2.57 17.98
CA LYS A 7 -15.25 -2.32 16.58
C LYS A 7 -13.89 -2.00 15.95
N ILE A 8 -13.45 -2.84 15.02
CA ILE A 8 -12.32 -2.54 14.16
C ILE A 8 -12.74 -1.29 13.38
N GLY A 9 -12.31 -0.13 13.89
CA GLY A 9 -12.53 1.14 13.23
C GLY A 9 -11.75 1.20 11.93
N LEU A 10 -12.21 2.04 11.02
CA LEU A 10 -11.46 2.42 9.83
C LEU A 10 -10.10 3.01 10.25
N LYS A 11 -9.00 2.47 9.73
CA LYS A 11 -7.63 2.85 10.15
C LYS A 11 -7.10 4.06 9.40
N ARG A 12 -7.37 4.19 8.10
CA ARG A 12 -7.02 5.35 7.24
C ARG A 12 -5.52 5.58 7.00
N ASP A 13 -4.66 5.16 7.93
CA ASP A 13 -3.22 5.34 7.85
C ASP A 13 -2.45 4.06 8.22
N LEU A 14 -2.84 2.95 7.58
CA LEU A 14 -2.23 1.66 7.86
C LEU A 14 -0.93 1.50 7.06
N HIS A 15 0.21 1.52 7.74
CA HIS A 15 1.53 1.25 7.19
C HIS A 15 2.42 0.61 8.26
N SER A 16 3.62 0.13 7.89
CA SER A 16 4.47 -0.65 8.81
C SER A 16 4.94 0.14 10.03
N GLY A 17 5.17 1.45 9.88
CA GLY A 17 5.40 2.38 11.00
C GLY A 17 4.27 2.45 12.04
N ASN A 18 3.05 1.99 11.72
CA ASN A 18 1.91 1.89 12.62
C ASN A 18 1.64 0.45 13.10
N ILE A 19 2.63 -0.45 12.98
CA ILE A 19 2.58 -1.80 13.51
C ILE A 19 3.61 -1.92 14.63
N LEU A 20 3.15 -2.23 15.84
CA LEU A 20 4.00 -2.40 17.02
C LEU A 20 4.09 -3.87 17.40
N TYR A 21 5.27 -4.29 17.83
CA TYR A 21 5.46 -5.60 18.43
C TYR A 21 5.37 -5.50 19.96
N SER A 22 4.39 -6.18 20.54
CA SER A 22 4.25 -6.34 21.98
C SER A 22 5.06 -7.55 22.43
N VAL A 23 6.25 -7.30 23.00
CA VAL A 23 7.12 -8.33 23.58
C VAL A 23 6.40 -9.12 24.68
N LEU A 24 5.51 -8.46 25.43
CA LEU A 24 4.78 -9.07 26.55
C LEU A 24 3.74 -10.10 26.08
N ASN A 25 3.11 -9.85 24.94
CA ASN A 25 2.03 -10.70 24.42
C ASN A 25 2.49 -11.59 23.27
N ASP A 26 3.75 -11.48 22.84
CA ASP A 26 4.30 -12.07 21.62
C ASP A 26 3.38 -11.86 20.41
N ALA A 27 2.92 -10.62 20.24
CA ALA A 27 1.89 -10.26 19.28
C ALA A 27 2.18 -8.94 18.57
N TRP A 28 1.75 -8.85 17.32
CA TRP A 28 1.79 -7.62 16.53
C TRP A 28 0.45 -6.89 16.63
N ASP A 29 0.50 -5.63 17.04
CA ASP A 29 -0.66 -4.77 17.25
C ASP A 29 -0.62 -3.58 16.28
N ILE A 30 -1.80 -3.22 15.75
CA ILE A 30 -1.92 -1.99 14.93
C ILE A 30 -2.06 -0.81 15.88
N SER A 31 -1.03 0.04 15.93
CA SER A 31 -1.07 1.33 16.62
C SER A 31 -1.78 2.38 15.77
N ASP A 32 -1.96 3.56 16.36
CA ASP A 32 -2.74 4.67 15.81
C ASP A 32 -4.21 4.29 15.55
N LEU A 33 -5.12 4.94 16.26
CA LEU A 33 -6.56 4.63 16.22
C LEU A 33 -7.27 5.39 15.10
N GLY A 34 -6.55 5.82 14.07
CA GLY A 34 -7.09 6.50 12.90
C GLY A 34 -7.24 8.00 13.09
N PHE A 35 -6.31 8.64 13.82
CA PHE A 35 -6.26 10.09 13.87
C PHE A 35 -5.87 10.62 12.47
N CYS A 36 -6.81 11.33 11.85
CA CYS A 36 -6.83 11.55 10.40
C CYS A 36 -6.00 12.76 9.94
N GLY A 37 -4.85 12.97 10.57
CA GLY A 37 -4.05 14.18 10.46
C GLY A 37 -4.53 15.29 11.40
N PRO A 38 -3.97 16.51 11.28
CA PRO A 38 -4.28 17.62 12.16
C PRO A 38 -5.74 18.10 11.98
N ALA A 39 -6.32 18.64 13.05
CA ALA A 39 -7.75 18.96 13.12
C ALA A 39 -8.21 20.08 12.18
N ASP A 40 -7.27 20.91 11.70
CA ASP A 40 -7.46 22.03 10.79
C ASP A 40 -7.34 21.65 9.30
N LYS A 41 -7.14 20.37 8.99
CA LYS A 41 -7.07 19.88 7.61
C LYS A 41 -8.36 20.18 6.84
N LEU A 42 -8.21 20.75 5.63
CA LEU A 42 -9.32 20.91 4.69
C LEU A 42 -9.94 19.55 4.31
N SER A 43 -11.26 19.52 4.12
CA SER A 43 -11.98 18.29 3.74
C SER A 43 -11.51 17.68 2.41
N THR A 44 -10.97 18.51 1.51
CA THR A 44 -10.43 18.09 0.22
C THR A 44 -9.06 17.40 0.33
N CYS A 45 -8.35 17.57 1.45
CA CYS A 45 -7.03 17.00 1.63
C CYS A 45 -7.09 15.59 2.23
N LYS A 46 -6.24 14.68 1.72
CA LYS A 46 -6.13 13.29 2.18
C LYS A 46 -4.91 13.17 3.10
N TYR A 47 -5.04 12.38 4.17
CA TYR A 47 -3.94 12.21 5.13
C TYR A 47 -3.52 10.75 5.14
N GLY A 48 -2.22 10.50 4.93
CA GLY A 48 -1.62 9.19 5.12
C GLY A 48 -0.27 9.06 4.46
N ASN A 49 0.30 7.86 4.55
CA ASN A 49 1.54 7.52 3.85
C ASN A 49 1.27 7.08 2.40
N LEU A 50 1.70 7.88 1.42
CA LEU A 50 1.29 7.79 0.01
C LEU A 50 1.38 6.37 -0.60
N PRO A 51 2.47 5.60 -0.44
CA PRO A 51 2.57 4.23 -0.95
C PRO A 51 1.46 3.28 -0.47
N TYR A 52 0.83 3.56 0.68
CA TYR A 52 -0.19 2.73 1.30
C TYR A 52 -1.61 3.27 1.08
N ILE A 53 -1.77 4.45 0.46
CA ILE A 53 -3.08 5.05 0.18
C ILE A 53 -3.69 4.38 -1.05
N ALA A 54 -4.93 3.89 -0.90
CA ALA A 54 -5.65 3.26 -1.99
C ALA A 54 -5.94 4.25 -3.13
N PRO A 55 -5.91 3.81 -4.40
CA PRO A 55 -5.98 4.73 -5.54
C PRO A 55 -7.31 5.49 -5.63
N GLU A 56 -8.41 4.91 -5.15
CA GLU A 56 -9.70 5.60 -5.08
C GLU A 56 -9.67 6.77 -4.08
N VAL A 57 -8.87 6.65 -3.02
CA VAL A 57 -8.70 7.69 -2.01
C VAL A 57 -7.78 8.79 -2.53
N ILE A 58 -6.72 8.42 -3.28
CA ILE A 58 -5.88 9.37 -4.03
C ILE A 58 -6.76 10.16 -5.01
N ASN A 59 -7.68 9.49 -5.72
CA ASN A 59 -8.68 10.10 -6.60
C ASN A 59 -9.82 10.85 -5.83
N GLY A 60 -9.59 11.25 -4.58
CA GLY A 60 -10.51 12.11 -3.86
C GLY A 60 -11.68 11.42 -3.14
N LYS A 61 -11.88 10.09 -3.30
CA LYS A 61 -12.94 9.37 -2.55
C LYS A 61 -12.56 9.26 -1.07
N GLU A 62 -13.55 8.97 -0.23
CA GLU A 62 -13.34 8.80 1.21
C GLU A 62 -12.70 7.46 1.55
N TYR A 63 -11.97 7.41 2.67
CA TYR A 63 -11.43 6.15 3.18
C TYR A 63 -12.56 5.18 3.54
N THR A 64 -12.35 3.91 3.22
CA THR A 64 -13.30 2.82 3.50
C THR A 64 -12.57 1.60 4.04
N PHE A 65 -13.31 0.61 4.55
CA PHE A 65 -12.68 -0.66 4.91
C PHE A 65 -11.97 -1.32 3.72
N LYS A 66 -12.40 -1.04 2.48
CA LYS A 66 -11.73 -1.54 1.28
C LYS A 66 -10.43 -0.80 0.98
N SER A 67 -10.31 0.47 1.34
CA SER A 67 -9.02 1.17 1.26
C SER A 67 -8.03 0.62 2.29
N ASP A 68 -8.49 0.27 3.50
CA ASP A 68 -7.63 -0.41 4.49
C ASP A 68 -7.15 -1.79 3.97
N ILE A 69 -7.98 -2.53 3.22
CA ILE A 69 -7.56 -3.79 2.56
C ILE A 69 -6.45 -3.55 1.53
N TYR A 70 -6.49 -2.43 0.80
CA TYR A 70 -5.40 -2.06 -0.11
C TYR A 70 -4.09 -1.79 0.66
N SER A 71 -4.17 -1.05 1.77
CA SER A 71 -3.00 -0.80 2.62
C SER A 71 -2.42 -2.11 3.20
N ILE A 72 -3.28 -3.08 3.52
CA ILE A 72 -2.84 -4.44 3.91
C ILE A 72 -2.07 -5.13 2.76
N ALA A 73 -2.48 -4.95 1.50
CA ALA A 73 -1.74 -5.50 0.36
C ALA A 73 -0.32 -4.93 0.27
N MET A 74 -0.15 -3.63 0.53
CA MET A 74 1.16 -2.97 0.57
C MET A 74 2.02 -3.51 1.71
N LEU A 75 1.43 -3.78 2.88
CA LEU A 75 2.11 -4.45 3.98
C LEU A 75 2.49 -5.90 3.63
N MET A 76 1.60 -6.64 2.97
CA MET A 76 1.90 -8.00 2.49
C MET A 76 3.10 -7.98 1.55
N TRP A 77 3.13 -7.02 0.64
CA TRP A 77 4.24 -6.84 -0.29
C TRP A 77 5.53 -6.52 0.47
N GLU A 78 5.51 -5.56 1.40
CA GLU A 78 6.66 -5.15 2.22
C GLU A 78 7.23 -6.31 3.04
N ILE A 79 6.38 -7.13 3.66
CA ILE A 79 6.80 -8.34 4.39
C ILE A 79 7.51 -9.31 3.44
N SER A 80 6.99 -9.46 2.22
CA SER A 80 7.52 -10.41 1.24
C SER A 80 8.80 -9.96 0.54
N SER A 81 8.97 -8.64 0.37
CA SER A 81 10.12 -8.02 -0.31
C SER A 81 11.23 -7.64 0.67
N GLY A 82 10.89 -7.44 1.96
CA GLY A 82 11.79 -6.94 2.98
C GLY A 82 12.09 -5.44 2.87
N GLN A 83 11.36 -4.70 2.04
CA GLN A 83 11.57 -3.26 1.81
C GLN A 83 10.23 -2.50 1.68
N PRO A 84 10.16 -1.20 2.02
CA PRO A 84 8.94 -0.41 1.83
C PRO A 84 8.50 -0.32 0.37
N PRO A 85 7.19 -0.25 0.10
CA PRO A 85 6.66 -0.10 -1.26
C PRO A 85 7.17 1.17 -1.91
N PHE A 86 7.54 1.07 -3.19
CA PHE A 86 8.03 2.20 -3.99
C PHE A 86 9.27 2.91 -3.43
N ILE A 87 10.16 2.22 -2.70
CA ILE A 87 11.39 2.78 -2.11
C ILE A 87 12.27 3.58 -3.09
N ASN A 88 12.21 3.28 -4.38
CA ASN A 88 13.00 3.94 -5.43
C ASN A 88 12.29 5.15 -6.07
N TYR A 89 11.11 5.54 -5.58
CA TYR A 89 10.32 6.65 -6.10
C TYR A 89 10.26 7.79 -5.10
N GLU A 90 10.14 9.02 -5.59
CA GLU A 90 9.75 10.13 -4.73
C GLU A 90 8.26 9.98 -4.35
N HIS A 91 7.93 10.22 -3.08
CA HIS A 91 6.55 10.11 -2.58
C HIS A 91 5.78 11.41 -2.84
N ASP A 92 5.62 11.75 -4.13
CA ASP A 92 5.06 13.00 -4.62
C ASP A 92 3.80 12.78 -5.51
N CYS A 93 3.38 13.82 -6.23
CA CYS A 93 2.25 13.73 -7.14
C CYS A 93 2.47 12.77 -8.32
N ASN A 94 3.71 12.57 -8.77
CA ASN A 94 4.02 11.69 -9.88
C ASN A 94 3.79 10.23 -9.47
N LEU A 95 4.23 9.86 -8.26
CA LEU A 95 3.90 8.55 -7.70
C LEU A 95 2.39 8.34 -7.57
N ALA A 96 1.66 9.36 -7.12
CA ALA A 96 0.21 9.29 -6.98
C ALA A 96 -0.50 9.04 -8.33
N ILE A 97 -0.09 9.74 -9.39
CA ILE A 97 -0.60 9.55 -10.75
C ILE A 97 -0.28 8.14 -11.27
N ASN A 98 0.96 7.68 -11.08
CA ASN A 98 1.37 6.34 -11.50
C ASN A 98 0.55 5.24 -10.80
N ILE A 99 0.29 5.37 -9.49
CA ILE A 99 -0.55 4.43 -8.73
C ILE A 99 -1.98 4.38 -9.26
N ILE A 100 -2.57 5.53 -9.61
CA ILE A 100 -3.90 5.63 -10.22
C ILE A 100 -3.94 4.98 -11.60
N ASN A 101 -2.88 5.15 -12.38
CA ASN A 101 -2.71 4.54 -13.70
C ASN A 101 -2.33 3.06 -13.64
N GLY A 102 -2.34 2.45 -12.45
CA GLY A 102 -2.25 1.01 -12.29
C GLY A 102 -0.90 0.50 -11.78
N MET A 103 0.09 1.36 -11.58
CA MET A 103 1.40 0.94 -11.08
C MET A 103 1.29 0.20 -9.74
N ARG A 104 1.94 -0.96 -9.64
CA ARG A 104 2.09 -1.74 -8.39
C ARG A 104 3.56 -2.09 -8.16
N PRO A 105 3.96 -2.34 -6.90
CA PRO A 105 5.33 -2.74 -6.60
C PRO A 105 5.68 -4.10 -7.25
N LYS A 106 6.86 -4.19 -7.85
CA LYS A 106 7.36 -5.42 -8.49
C LYS A 106 7.46 -6.58 -7.50
N ILE A 107 6.91 -7.74 -7.85
CA ILE A 107 7.08 -8.97 -7.06
C ILE A 107 8.42 -9.61 -7.45
N ILE A 108 9.43 -9.46 -6.60
CA ILE A 108 10.83 -9.87 -6.86
C ILE A 108 11.24 -11.19 -6.19
N SER A 109 10.37 -11.75 -5.35
CA SER A 109 10.63 -12.95 -4.56
C SER A 109 9.72 -14.10 -5.02
N GLU A 110 10.24 -15.32 -4.97
CA GLU A 110 9.41 -16.52 -5.03
C GLU A 110 8.60 -16.61 -3.74
N ILE A 111 7.38 -16.08 -3.76
CA ILE A 111 6.43 -16.13 -2.65
C ILE A 111 5.38 -17.22 -2.93
N PRO A 112 4.75 -17.79 -1.89
CA PRO A 112 3.61 -18.69 -2.07
C PRO A 112 2.57 -18.15 -3.06
N SER A 113 2.11 -18.97 -3.99
CA SER A 113 1.17 -18.53 -5.04
C SER A 113 -0.16 -18.08 -4.44
N GLU A 114 -0.63 -18.73 -3.37
CA GLU A 114 -1.85 -18.33 -2.65
C GLU A 114 -1.68 -16.97 -1.95
N TYR A 115 -0.49 -16.69 -1.42
CA TYR A 115 -0.18 -15.39 -0.81
C TYR A 115 -0.10 -14.30 -1.88
N LYS A 116 0.57 -14.57 -3.00
CA LYS A 116 0.63 -13.69 -4.17
C LYS A 116 -0.79 -13.35 -4.65
N ASN A 117 -1.60 -14.36 -4.94
CA ASN A 117 -2.95 -14.18 -5.45
C ASN A 117 -3.84 -13.40 -4.49
N LEU A 118 -3.68 -13.60 -3.17
CA LEU A 118 -4.42 -12.84 -2.17
C LEU A 118 -3.96 -11.38 -2.10
N MET A 119 -2.65 -11.14 -2.12
CA MET A 119 -2.06 -9.80 -2.16
C MET A 119 -2.55 -9.03 -3.39
N GLU A 120 -2.53 -9.67 -4.57
CA GLU A 120 -2.98 -9.06 -5.83
C GLU A 120 -4.47 -8.75 -5.82
N GLN A 121 -5.31 -9.62 -5.24
CA GLN A 121 -6.72 -9.31 -5.03
C GLN A 121 -6.95 -8.13 -4.08
N CYS A 122 -6.07 -7.93 -3.09
CA CYS A 122 -6.22 -6.86 -2.11
C CYS A 122 -5.83 -5.48 -2.67
N TRP A 123 -4.94 -5.40 -3.67
CA TRP A 123 -4.51 -4.13 -4.29
C TRP A 123 -5.22 -3.76 -5.60
N ASP A 124 -6.32 -4.45 -5.95
CA ASP A 124 -7.12 -4.14 -7.13
C ASP A 124 -7.58 -2.66 -7.11
N ALA A 125 -7.51 -1.98 -8.24
CA ALA A 125 -7.96 -0.60 -8.37
C ALA A 125 -9.45 -0.45 -8.05
N ASP A 126 -10.29 -1.46 -8.35
CA ASP A 126 -11.70 -1.48 -7.98
C ASP A 126 -11.88 -2.00 -6.54
N PRO A 127 -12.33 -1.15 -5.59
CA PRO A 127 -12.53 -1.55 -4.20
C PRO A 127 -13.55 -2.69 -4.02
N LEU A 128 -14.47 -2.88 -4.98
CA LEU A 128 -15.49 -3.93 -4.94
C LEU A 128 -14.89 -5.32 -5.21
N LYS A 129 -13.80 -5.39 -5.98
CA LYS A 129 -13.10 -6.64 -6.29
C LYS A 129 -12.20 -7.12 -5.16
N ARG A 130 -11.79 -6.20 -4.27
CA ARG A 130 -11.01 -6.55 -3.06
C ARG A 130 -11.83 -7.45 -2.14
N PRO A 131 -11.21 -8.38 -1.38
CA PRO A 131 -11.94 -9.20 -0.41
C PRO A 131 -12.51 -8.34 0.74
N GLY A 132 -13.56 -8.83 1.40
CA GLY A 132 -13.98 -8.28 2.69
C GLY A 132 -13.05 -8.77 3.81
N ILE A 133 -13.00 -8.06 4.94
CA ILE A 133 -12.08 -8.39 6.05
C ILE A 133 -12.23 -9.82 6.58
N ASN A 134 -13.46 -10.36 6.62
CA ASN A 134 -13.70 -11.73 7.06
C ASN A 134 -13.16 -12.76 6.05
N THR A 135 -13.36 -12.51 4.76
CA THR A 135 -12.83 -13.34 3.67
C THR A 135 -11.31 -13.31 3.66
N PHE A 136 -10.72 -12.11 3.81
CA PHE A 136 -9.27 -11.93 3.92
C PHE A 136 -8.70 -12.73 5.10
N LYS A 137 -9.25 -12.57 6.30
CA LYS A 137 -8.82 -13.30 7.50
C LYS A 137 -8.90 -14.82 7.32
N LYS A 138 -9.98 -15.31 6.72
CA LYS A 138 -10.14 -16.74 6.41
C LYS A 138 -9.02 -17.23 5.49
N LYS A 139 -8.80 -16.57 4.35
CA LYS A 139 -7.75 -16.95 3.39
C LYS A 139 -6.34 -16.89 4.01
N MET A 140 -6.05 -15.85 4.79
CA MET A 140 -4.77 -15.74 5.51
C MET A 140 -4.55 -16.89 6.51
N ASN A 141 -5.59 -17.25 7.25
CA ASN A 141 -5.51 -18.38 8.20
C ASN A 141 -5.30 -19.72 7.50
N GLU A 142 -5.91 -19.92 6.32
CA GLU A 142 -5.70 -21.10 5.49
C GLU A 142 -4.25 -21.19 5.01
N ILE A 143 -3.69 -20.09 4.49
CA ILE A 143 -2.28 -20.01 4.09
C ILE A 143 -1.36 -20.29 5.28
N MET A 144 -1.59 -19.64 6.42
CA MET A 144 -0.76 -19.80 7.62
C MET A 144 -0.80 -21.24 8.14
N SER A 145 -1.99 -21.84 8.21
CA SER A 145 -2.16 -23.23 8.65
C SER A 145 -1.47 -24.21 7.70
N TYR A 146 -1.49 -23.95 6.39
CA TYR A 146 -0.81 -24.79 5.40
C TYR A 146 0.70 -24.86 5.67
N TYR A 147 1.35 -23.70 5.77
CA TYR A 147 2.82 -23.62 5.96
C TYR A 147 3.28 -24.03 7.36
N GLN A 148 2.45 -23.86 8.39
CA GLN A 148 2.72 -24.41 9.73
C GLN A 148 2.81 -25.94 9.72
N ASN A 149 1.99 -26.62 8.91
CA ASN A 149 2.00 -28.07 8.79
C ASN A 149 3.05 -28.59 7.79
N LYS A 150 3.58 -27.71 6.93
CA LYS A 150 4.52 -28.03 5.85
C LYS A 150 5.65 -27.00 5.76
N PRO A 151 6.48 -26.85 6.81
CA PRO A 151 7.51 -25.81 6.86
C PRO A 151 8.56 -25.94 5.75
N ASN A 152 8.80 -27.17 5.28
CA ASN A 152 9.76 -27.45 4.20
C ASN A 152 9.30 -26.94 2.82
N GLU A 153 8.02 -26.61 2.65
CA GLU A 153 7.47 -26.04 1.42
C GLU A 153 7.50 -24.50 1.43
N LEU A 154 7.91 -23.86 2.53
CA LEU A 154 8.04 -22.41 2.59
C LEU A 154 9.20 -21.97 1.68
N PRO A 155 8.97 -21.04 0.73
CA PRO A 155 10.06 -20.49 -0.06
C PRO A 155 11.11 -19.86 0.85
N GLN A 156 12.39 -20.13 0.59
CA GLN A 156 13.46 -19.44 1.31
C GLN A 156 13.43 -17.96 0.94
N LEU A 157 12.92 -17.13 1.86
CA LEU A 157 12.89 -15.68 1.67
C LEU A 157 14.34 -15.18 1.58
N LYS A 158 14.83 -14.94 0.37
CA LYS A 158 16.13 -14.29 0.16
C LYS A 158 15.95 -12.82 0.47
N ILE A 159 16.01 -12.45 1.74
CA ILE A 159 16.04 -11.04 2.15
C ILE A 159 17.29 -10.43 1.53
N LYS A 160 17.12 -9.64 0.45
CA LYS A 160 18.18 -8.75 -0.03
C LYS A 160 18.29 -7.63 0.98
N THR A 161 19.16 -7.78 1.98
CA THR A 161 19.56 -6.70 2.87
C THR A 161 20.37 -5.70 2.05
N ASN A 162 19.68 -4.78 1.38
CA ASN A 162 20.33 -3.57 0.91
C ASN A 162 20.60 -2.74 2.16
N ASN A 163 21.86 -2.75 2.62
CA ASN A 163 22.34 -1.89 3.71
C ASN A 163 22.30 -0.42 3.24
N VAL A 164 21.11 0.16 3.08
CA VAL A 164 20.95 1.60 2.86
C VAL A 164 20.76 2.26 4.22
N THR A 165 21.87 2.37 4.96
CA THR A 165 21.95 3.27 6.11
C THR A 165 22.00 4.71 5.60
N ASN A 166 20.83 5.27 5.31
CA ASN A 166 20.64 6.71 5.20
C ASN A 166 19.48 7.09 6.13
N ASN A 167 19.80 7.69 7.27
CA ASN A 167 18.83 8.08 8.29
C ASN A 167 17.72 9.01 7.75
N ASN A 168 17.98 9.74 6.65
CA ASN A 168 16.99 10.59 5.97
C ASN A 168 15.99 9.82 5.09
N ILE A 169 16.34 8.64 4.59
CA ILE A 169 15.43 7.79 3.80
C ILE A 169 14.44 7.11 4.75
N SER A 170 14.93 6.57 5.88
CA SER A 170 14.09 5.91 6.88
C SER A 170 12.97 6.81 7.42
N SER A 171 13.24 8.11 7.65
CA SER A 171 12.19 9.04 8.09
C SER A 171 11.15 9.33 7.01
N ARG A 172 11.53 9.40 5.72
CA ARG A 172 10.60 9.69 4.62
C ARG A 172 9.64 8.53 4.32
N LEU A 173 10.10 7.29 4.48
CA LEU A 173 9.36 6.08 4.08
C LEU A 173 8.11 5.79 4.92
N PHE A 174 8.07 6.31 6.16
CA PHE A 174 6.96 6.06 7.10
C PHE A 174 6.24 7.33 7.55
N THR A 175 6.56 8.50 6.96
CA THR A 175 5.88 9.75 7.33
C THR A 175 4.57 9.93 6.58
N SER A 176 3.49 9.88 7.34
CA SER A 176 2.17 10.31 6.88
C SER A 176 2.10 11.82 6.72
N LYS A 177 1.48 12.27 5.63
CA LYS A 177 1.39 13.68 5.27
C LYS A 177 0.01 14.02 4.73
N ILE A 178 -0.27 15.31 4.69
CA ILE A 178 -1.45 15.84 4.01
C ILE A 178 -1.12 15.96 2.54
N HIS A 179 -1.94 15.34 1.70
CA HIS A 179 -1.88 15.39 0.26
C HIS A 179 -3.10 16.11 -0.28
N LYS A 180 -2.90 16.90 -1.33
CA LYS A 180 -3.99 17.54 -2.07
C LYS A 180 -3.84 17.14 -3.52
N PHE A 181 -4.81 16.37 -3.99
CA PHE A 181 -4.89 15.96 -5.37
C PHE A 181 -6.20 16.47 -5.97
N GLU A 182 -6.14 17.01 -7.18
CA GLU A 182 -7.30 17.56 -7.87
C GLU A 182 -7.33 17.00 -9.30
N ASN A 183 -8.54 16.71 -9.79
CA ASN A 183 -8.82 16.34 -11.18
C ASN A 183 -8.03 15.13 -11.71
N LEU A 184 -7.81 14.13 -10.86
CA LEU A 184 -7.16 12.88 -11.27
C LEU A 184 -8.14 11.96 -12.04
N PRO A 185 -7.64 11.11 -12.96
CA PRO A 185 -8.48 10.16 -13.67
C PRO A 185 -9.01 9.05 -12.74
N GLU A 186 -10.04 8.32 -13.21
CA GLU A 186 -10.52 7.16 -12.47
C GLU A 186 -9.44 6.06 -12.39
N PRO A 187 -9.20 5.49 -11.19
CA PRO A 187 -8.25 4.42 -10.99
C PRO A 187 -8.49 3.21 -11.91
N LYS A 188 -7.39 2.68 -12.44
CA LYS A 188 -7.38 1.43 -13.22
C LYS A 188 -6.29 0.48 -12.73
N ASN A 189 -6.41 -0.78 -13.08
CA ASN A 189 -5.27 -1.71 -13.05
C ASN A 189 -4.48 -1.52 -14.36
N ALA A 190 -3.16 -1.73 -14.30
CA ALA A 190 -2.32 -1.70 -15.49
C ALA A 190 -2.65 -2.86 -16.43
N THR A 191 -2.40 -2.68 -17.72
CA THR A 191 -2.32 -3.80 -18.67
C THR A 191 -1.00 -4.55 -18.51
N GLU A 192 -0.87 -5.74 -19.10
CA GLU A 192 0.39 -6.49 -19.09
C GLU A 192 1.57 -5.65 -19.63
N ASP A 193 1.35 -4.91 -20.73
CA ASP A 193 2.36 -4.02 -21.33
C ASP A 193 2.72 -2.83 -20.42
N GLU A 194 1.73 -2.21 -19.77
CA GLU A 194 1.95 -1.09 -18.83
C GLU A 194 2.69 -1.57 -17.58
N ASP A 195 2.36 -2.76 -17.07
CA ASP A 195 3.05 -3.38 -15.95
C ASP A 195 4.52 -3.62 -16.27
N GLU A 196 4.85 -4.06 -17.49
CA GLU A 196 6.25 -4.22 -17.90
C GLU A 196 6.99 -2.88 -17.93
N VAL A 197 6.36 -1.81 -18.41
CA VAL A 197 6.93 -0.44 -18.44
C VAL A 197 7.22 0.06 -17.03
N TYR A 198 6.27 -0.03 -16.10
CA TYR A 198 6.49 0.38 -14.71
C TYR A 198 7.61 -0.40 -14.02
N ASN A 199 7.79 -1.66 -14.41
CA ASN A 199 8.77 -2.58 -13.84
C ASN A 199 10.12 -2.58 -14.57
N ASN A 200 10.29 -1.74 -15.59
CA ASN A 200 11.52 -1.60 -16.35
C ASN A 200 12.46 -0.55 -15.71
N PRO A 201 13.58 -0.96 -15.10
CA PRO A 201 14.51 -0.03 -14.46
C PRO A 201 15.23 0.90 -15.45
N ASN A 202 15.18 0.62 -16.77
CA ASN A 202 15.82 1.43 -17.80
C ASN A 202 14.90 2.51 -18.41
N LEU A 203 13.61 2.57 -18.04
CA LEU A 203 12.66 3.59 -18.52
C LEU A 203 12.36 4.69 -17.48
N HIS A 204 12.90 4.58 -16.27
CA HIS A 204 12.69 5.58 -15.21
C HIS A 204 13.66 6.75 -15.34
N SER A 205 13.46 7.56 -16.38
CA SER A 205 13.91 8.95 -16.46
C SER A 205 13.52 9.55 -17.82
N GLU A 206 12.70 10.62 -17.79
CA GLU A 206 12.61 11.74 -18.75
C GLU A 206 11.40 11.93 -19.69
N GLU A 207 10.40 11.04 -19.80
CA GLU A 207 9.32 11.23 -20.81
C GLU A 207 7.87 11.45 -20.28
N GLN A 208 7.66 12.11 -19.13
CA GLN A 208 6.29 12.50 -18.70
C GLN A 208 6.06 14.00 -18.52
N ASP A 209 7.00 14.86 -18.93
CA ASP A 209 6.84 16.33 -18.88
C ASP A 209 6.24 16.92 -20.18
N GLU A 210 5.16 16.33 -20.70
CA GLU A 210 4.40 16.97 -21.78
C GLU A 210 2.89 16.81 -21.57
N PHE A 211 2.39 17.43 -20.48
CA PHE A 211 1.01 17.90 -20.47
C PHE A 211 1.02 19.36 -20.93
N GLU A 212 0.80 19.57 -22.23
CA GLU A 212 0.54 20.89 -22.80
C GLU A 212 -0.72 21.48 -22.13
N ILE A 213 -0.54 22.58 -21.41
CA ILE A 213 -1.65 23.42 -20.94
C ILE A 213 -2.16 24.19 -22.17
N PRO A 214 -3.48 24.23 -22.44
CA PRO A 214 -4.02 25.05 -23.52
C PRO A 214 -3.73 26.52 -23.26
N ASP A 215 -3.17 27.19 -24.27
CA ASP A 215 -2.85 28.61 -24.25
C ASP A 215 -4.16 29.41 -24.36
N ASP A 216 -4.76 29.72 -23.21
CA ASP A 216 -5.92 30.61 -23.13
C ASP A 216 -5.44 32.06 -23.30
N GLY A 217 -5.52 32.52 -24.55
CA GLY A 217 -5.19 33.88 -24.95
C GLY A 217 -6.01 34.95 -24.21
N PHE A 218 -5.31 35.99 -23.75
CA PHE A 218 -5.84 37.30 -23.37
C PHE A 218 -5.21 38.39 -24.21
#